data_AF-A0A183TRB5-F1
#
_entry.id   AF-A0A183TRB5-F1
#
_cell.length_a   1.000
_cell.length_b   1.000
_cell.length_c   1.000
_cell.angle_alpha   90.00
_cell.angle_beta   90.00
_cell.angle_gamma   90.00
#
_symmetry.space_group_name_H-M   'P 1'
#
loop_
_entity.id
_entity.type
_entity.pdbx_description
1 polymer ?
#
loop_
_entity_poly.entity_id
_entity_poly.type
_entity_poly.pdbx_seq_one_letter_code
_entity_poly.pdbx_strand_id
1 'polypeptide(L)'
;MAAYSGTFQASETLDDVRAWVLDCLDNQAVVFKLWSPPGVPGLGRSPTARVALEDGFASLVDLGLAPCSLLTLSFEGDLPGSSSVGGSQTAMAANLRPDLLDRVQPLS
;
A
#
# COMPACT_ATOMS: atom_id res chain seq x y z
N MET A 1 2.06 6.78 13.28
CA MET A 1 1.94 5.88 12.12
C MET A 1 0.48 5.53 11.98
N ALA A 2 -0.19 6.03 10.94
CA ALA A 2 -1.58 5.67 10.67
C ALA A 2 -1.60 4.31 9.96
N ALA A 3 -2.55 3.44 10.32
CA ALA A 3 -2.80 2.17 9.67
C ALA A 3 -4.28 2.13 9.27
N TYR A 4 -4.56 1.50 8.13
CA TYR A 4 -5.91 1.35 7.62
C TYR A 4 -6.30 -0.10 7.48
N SER A 5 -7.59 -0.34 7.63
CA SER A 5 -8.19 -1.65 7.43
C SER A 5 -9.29 -1.54 6.39
N GLY A 6 -9.18 -2.34 5.34
CA GLY A 6 -10.24 -2.59 4.37
C GLY A 6 -10.60 -4.08 4.39
N THR A 7 -11.85 -4.39 4.09
CA THR A 7 -12.34 -5.76 3.97
C THR A 7 -12.61 -6.07 2.51
N PHE A 8 -12.04 -7.16 2.03
CA PHE A 8 -12.10 -7.57 0.63
C PHE A 8 -12.54 -9.03 0.52
N GLN A 9 -13.19 -9.39 -0.58
CA GLN A 9 -13.38 -10.78 -0.98
C GLN A 9 -12.02 -11.37 -1.37
N ALA A 10 -11.79 -12.65 -1.06
CA ALA A 10 -10.54 -13.32 -1.40
C ALA A 10 -10.27 -13.37 -2.92
N SER A 11 -11.33 -13.27 -3.74
CA SER A 11 -11.28 -13.23 -5.20
C SER A 11 -11.07 -11.83 -5.79
N GLU A 12 -11.14 -10.77 -4.99
CA GLU A 12 -10.74 -9.43 -5.45
C GLU A 12 -9.26 -9.42 -5.80
N THR A 13 -8.89 -8.46 -6.63
CA THR A 13 -7.56 -8.36 -7.23
C THR A 13 -6.70 -7.32 -6.51
N LEU A 14 -5.40 -7.32 -6.80
CA LEU A 14 -4.52 -6.28 -6.32
C LEU A 14 -4.93 -4.89 -6.84
N ASP A 15 -5.47 -4.78 -8.06
CA ASP A 15 -5.95 -3.49 -8.59
C ASP A 15 -7.17 -2.97 -7.85
N ASP A 16 -8.07 -3.84 -7.37
CA ASP A 16 -9.19 -3.43 -6.50
C ASP A 16 -8.67 -2.81 -5.20
N VAL A 17 -7.65 -3.43 -4.59
CA VAL A 17 -6.99 -2.87 -3.39
C VAL A 17 -6.30 -1.55 -3.70
N ARG A 18 -5.61 -1.42 -4.85
CA ARG A 18 -4.97 -0.16 -5.25
C ARG A 18 -6.00 0.95 -5.47
N ALA A 19 -7.12 0.66 -6.13
CA ALA A 19 -8.20 1.61 -6.32
C ALA A 19 -8.78 2.06 -4.98
N TRP A 20 -8.99 1.14 -4.04
CA TRP A 20 -9.43 1.47 -2.69
C TRP A 20 -8.42 2.35 -1.92
N VAL A 21 -7.11 2.02 -1.99
CA VAL A 21 -6.07 2.85 -1.38
C VAL A 21 -6.09 4.25 -1.96
N LEU A 22 -6.20 4.38 -3.30
CA LEU A 22 -6.26 5.67 -3.95
C LEU A 22 -7.49 6.47 -3.49
N ASP A 23 -8.66 5.84 -3.35
CA ASP A 23 -9.87 6.51 -2.85
C ASP A 23 -9.69 7.03 -1.41
N CYS A 24 -8.85 6.39 -0.60
CA CYS A 24 -8.52 6.84 0.76
C CYS A 24 -7.56 8.04 0.82
N LEU A 25 -6.94 8.42 -0.29
CA LEU A 25 -5.97 9.51 -0.35
C LEU A 25 -6.64 10.82 -0.77
N ASP A 26 -6.18 11.92 -0.19
CA ASP A 26 -6.65 13.28 -0.52
C ASP A 26 -6.23 13.73 -1.93
N ASN A 27 -5.15 13.15 -2.44
CA ASN A 27 -4.60 13.40 -3.75
C ASN A 27 -4.59 12.12 -4.60
N GLN A 28 -5.44 12.09 -5.63
CA GLN A 28 -5.57 10.98 -6.56
C GLN A 28 -4.44 10.92 -7.61
N ALA A 29 -3.55 11.93 -7.68
CA ALA A 29 -2.43 11.97 -8.63
C ALA A 29 -1.15 11.33 -8.08
N VAL A 30 -1.17 10.81 -6.86
CA VAL A 30 0.01 10.22 -6.22
C VAL A 30 0.33 8.85 -6.80
N VAL A 31 1.63 8.60 -6.99
CA VAL A 31 2.14 7.29 -7.40
C VAL A 31 2.62 6.56 -6.16
N PHE A 32 2.12 5.35 -5.96
CA PHE A 32 2.44 4.53 -4.80
C PHE A 32 2.72 3.07 -5.17
N LYS A 33 3.41 2.37 -4.28
CA LYS A 33 3.68 0.93 -4.34
C LYS A 33 3.20 0.25 -3.07
N LEU A 34 2.63 -0.94 -3.25
CA LEU A 34 2.26 -1.85 -2.18
C LEU A 34 3.29 -2.96 -2.07
N TRP A 35 3.66 -3.30 -0.85
CA TRP A 35 4.64 -4.34 -0.56
C TRP A 35 4.01 -5.43 0.28
N SER A 36 4.36 -6.67 -0.06
CA SER A 36 3.96 -7.86 0.68
C SER A 36 4.41 -7.77 2.16
N PRO A 37 3.68 -8.43 3.08
CA PRO A 37 4.18 -8.64 4.42
C PRO A 37 5.53 -9.40 4.37
N PRO A 38 6.42 -9.20 5.36
CA PRO A 38 7.55 -10.11 5.54
C PRO A 38 7.01 -11.50 5.92
N GLY A 39 7.63 -12.56 5.39
CA GLY A 39 7.32 -13.93 5.82
C GLY A 39 6.25 -14.66 5.05
N VAL A 40 5.71 -14.12 3.95
CA VAL A 40 4.71 -14.83 3.13
C VAL A 40 5.33 -16.11 2.52
N PRO A 41 5.00 -17.31 3.01
CA PRO A 41 5.54 -18.56 2.48
C PRO A 41 4.76 -18.92 1.21
N GLY A 42 5.46 -19.19 0.11
CA GLY A 42 4.80 -19.65 -1.13
C GLY A 42 5.39 -19.09 -2.42
N LEU A 43 6.14 -17.98 -2.34
CA LEU A 43 6.79 -17.38 -3.52
C LEU A 43 8.19 -17.94 -3.82
N GLY A 44 8.66 -18.96 -3.10
CA GLY A 44 10.01 -19.53 -3.26
C GLY A 44 11.14 -18.56 -2.91
N ARG A 45 10.88 -17.58 -2.03
CA ARG A 45 11.78 -16.44 -1.75
C ARG A 45 12.10 -16.32 -0.26
N SER A 46 13.15 -15.55 0.05
CA SER A 46 13.64 -15.35 1.42
C SER A 46 12.50 -14.94 2.37
N PRO A 47 12.30 -15.62 3.51
CA PRO A 47 11.23 -15.34 4.46
C PRO A 47 11.23 -13.91 5.03
N THR A 48 12.30 -13.14 4.86
CA THR A 48 12.42 -11.79 5.43
C THR A 48 12.28 -10.67 4.40
N ALA A 49 12.18 -10.99 3.10
CA ALA A 49 12.15 -9.99 2.05
C ALA A 49 10.73 -9.44 1.83
N ARG A 50 10.58 -8.11 1.88
CA ARG A 50 9.39 -7.42 1.33
C ARG A 50 9.51 -7.39 -0.18
N VAL A 51 8.42 -7.70 -0.88
CA VAL A 51 8.40 -7.73 -2.35
C VAL A 51 7.32 -6.77 -2.82
N ALA A 52 7.64 -5.98 -3.85
CA ALA A 52 6.64 -5.14 -4.48
C ALA A 52 5.55 -6.01 -5.11
N LEU A 53 4.30 -5.69 -4.82
CA LEU A 53 3.15 -6.34 -5.43
C LEU A 53 2.88 -5.64 -6.77
N GLU A 54 3.22 -6.30 -7.87
CA GLU A 54 3.21 -5.71 -9.22
C GLU A 54 2.03 -6.19 -10.07
N ASP A 55 1.67 -7.48 -9.98
CA ASP A 55 0.59 -8.08 -10.77
C ASP A 55 -0.79 -7.60 -10.29
N GLY A 56 -1.37 -6.66 -11.02
CA GLY A 56 -2.68 -6.07 -10.74
C GLY A 56 -3.85 -7.04 -10.86
N PHE A 57 -3.71 -8.10 -11.67
CA PHE A 57 -4.78 -9.06 -11.97
C PHE A 57 -4.80 -10.25 -11.01
N ALA A 58 -3.72 -10.47 -10.27
CA ALA A 58 -3.64 -11.55 -9.30
C ALA A 58 -4.64 -11.34 -8.16
N SER A 59 -5.35 -12.40 -7.79
CA SER A 59 -6.30 -12.36 -6.69
C SER A 59 -5.60 -12.30 -5.33
N LEU A 60 -6.30 -11.82 -4.29
CA LEU A 60 -5.74 -11.77 -2.94
C LEU A 60 -5.41 -13.15 -2.37
N VAL A 61 -6.13 -14.20 -2.77
CA VAL A 61 -5.79 -15.58 -2.39
C VAL A 61 -4.55 -16.08 -3.12
N ASP A 62 -4.39 -15.78 -4.41
CA ASP A 62 -3.21 -16.20 -5.18
C ASP A 62 -1.93 -15.49 -4.69
N LEU A 63 -2.07 -14.24 -4.25
CA LEU A 63 -0.99 -13.48 -3.62
C LEU A 63 -0.70 -13.89 -2.16
N GLY A 64 -1.49 -14.81 -1.59
CA GLY A 64 -1.37 -15.23 -0.20
C GLY A 64 -1.70 -14.14 0.82
N LEU A 65 -2.54 -13.16 0.44
CA LEU A 65 -2.94 -12.05 1.29
C LEU A 65 -4.19 -12.35 2.12
N ALA A 66 -4.99 -13.32 1.71
CA ALA A 66 -6.13 -13.84 2.47
C ALA A 66 -5.66 -14.78 3.61
N PRO A 67 -6.38 -14.84 4.75
CA PRO A 67 -7.62 -14.11 5.05
C PRO A 67 -7.37 -12.68 5.57
N CYS A 68 -6.16 -12.38 6.02
CA CYS A 68 -5.78 -11.07 6.52
C CYS A 68 -4.28 -10.83 6.30
N SER A 69 -3.92 -9.63 5.86
CA SER A 69 -2.53 -9.24 5.64
C SER A 69 -2.29 -7.77 5.94
N LEU A 70 -1.07 -7.46 6.39
CA LEU A 70 -0.60 -6.11 6.60
C LEU A 70 0.37 -5.72 5.48
N LEU A 71 -0.06 -4.83 4.60
CA LEU A 71 0.75 -4.33 3.49
C LEU A 71 1.52 -3.08 3.91
N THR A 72 2.72 -2.91 3.35
CA THR A 72 3.42 -1.60 3.43
C THR A 72 3.06 -0.77 2.20
N LEU A 73 2.72 0.49 2.41
CA LEU A 73 2.50 1.49 1.37
C LEU A 73 3.72 2.42 1.29
N SER A 74 4.20 2.73 0.09
CA SER A 74 5.29 3.70 -0.14
C SER A 74 4.98 4.61 -1.32
N PHE A 75 5.27 5.90 -1.23
CA PHE A 75 5.06 6.87 -2.30
C PHE A 75 6.34 7.16 -3.07
N GLU A 76 6.20 7.47 -4.37
CA GLU A 76 7.31 7.90 -5.20
C GLU A 76 7.76 9.31 -4.76
N GLY A 77 8.96 9.40 -4.18
CA GLY A 77 9.49 10.62 -3.55
C GLY A 77 9.94 10.43 -2.09
N ASP A 78 9.49 9.37 -1.42
CA ASP A 78 9.79 9.08 0.00
C ASP A 78 10.91 8.02 0.18
N LEU A 79 11.57 7.62 -0.91
CA LEU A 79 12.64 6.62 -0.90
C LEU A 79 14.01 7.29 -0.68
N PRO A 80 14.70 7.04 0.45
CA PRO A 80 16.04 7.55 0.66
C PRO A 80 17.01 6.84 -0.31
N GLY A 81 17.33 7.51 -1.41
CA GLY A 81 18.25 7.00 -2.43
C GLY A 81 18.00 7.48 -3.87
N SER A 82 16.84 8.08 -4.14
CA SER A 82 16.59 8.67 -5.47
C SER A 82 17.09 10.11 -5.52
N SER A 83 18.39 10.27 -5.79
CA SER A 83 19.02 11.56 -6.08
C SER A 83 18.42 12.17 -7.34
N SER A 84 17.29 12.88 -7.21
CA SER A 84 16.83 13.79 -8.26
C SER A 84 17.45 15.16 -8.01
N VAL A 85 18.38 15.50 -8.89
CA VAL A 85 19.02 16.79 -9.03
C VAL A 85 17.95 17.88 -9.20
N GLY A 86 18.01 18.90 -8.35
CA GLY A 86 17.61 20.27 -8.69
C GLY A 86 16.18 20.47 -9.20
N GLY A 87 15.22 20.46 -8.29
CA GLY A 87 13.90 21.04 -8.52
C GLY A 87 13.09 20.93 -7.25
N SER A 88 12.55 22.03 -6.76
CA SER A 88 11.56 22.06 -5.69
C SER A 88 10.29 21.33 -6.14
N GLN A 89 10.35 20.01 -6.26
CA GLN A 89 9.18 19.17 -6.33
C GLN A 89 8.67 19.16 -4.90
N THR A 90 7.65 19.97 -4.65
CA THR A 90 6.72 19.70 -3.55
C THR A 90 6.45 18.21 -3.57
N ALA A 91 7.02 17.47 -2.62
CA ALA A 91 6.61 16.11 -2.34
C ALA A 91 5.08 16.20 -2.29
N MET A 92 4.39 15.58 -3.25
CA MET A 92 2.94 15.53 -3.21
C MET A 92 2.64 14.75 -1.95
N ALA A 93 2.35 15.47 -0.87
CA ALA A 93 2.07 14.89 0.41
C ALA A 93 0.83 14.03 0.18
N ALA A 94 1.02 12.71 0.17
CA ALA A 94 -0.07 11.77 0.09
C ALA A 94 -0.68 11.72 1.48
N ASN A 95 -1.59 12.65 1.75
CA ASN A 95 -2.31 12.63 3.00
C ASN A 95 -3.56 11.80 2.82
N LEU A 96 -4.09 11.48 3.98
CA LEU A 96 -5.32 10.77 4.14
C LEU A 96 -6.45 11.75 3.91
N ARG A 97 -7.55 11.31 3.30
CA ARG A 97 -8.72 12.20 3.24
C ARG A 97 -9.10 12.63 4.67
N PRO A 98 -9.34 13.93 4.92
CA PRO A 98 -9.63 14.44 6.26
C PRO A 98 -10.81 13.73 6.95
N ASP A 99 -11.82 13.31 6.19
CA ASP A 99 -12.98 12.58 6.70
C ASP A 99 -12.65 11.21 7.29
N LEU A 100 -11.53 10.60 6.84
CA LEU A 100 -11.06 9.32 7.36
C LEU A 100 -10.25 9.50 8.65
N LEU A 101 -9.53 10.61 8.77
CA LEU A 101 -8.76 10.95 9.98
C LEU A 101 -9.67 11.12 11.21
N ASP A 102 -10.85 11.72 11.03
CA ASP A 102 -11.84 11.87 12.11
C ASP A 102 -12.43 10.54 12.60
N ARG A 103 -12.29 9.47 11.79
CA ARG A 103 -12.79 8.12 12.10
C ARG A 103 -11.74 7.19 12.70
N VAL A 104 -10.51 7.67 12.86
CA VAL A 104 -9.44 6.89 13.49
C VAL A 104 -9.76 6.73 14.97
N GLN A 105 -10.26 5.56 15.35
CA GLN A 105 -10.42 5.22 16.76
C GLN A 105 -9.04 5.09 17.41
N PRO A 106 -8.78 5.75 18.56
CA PRO A 106 -7.59 5.45 19.33
C PRO A 106 -7.65 3.99 19.79
N LEU A 107 -6.56 3.25 19.60
CA LEU A 107 -6.36 1.94 20.23
C LEU A 107 -6.48 2.16 21.75
N SER A 108 -7.60 1.74 22.31
CA SER A 108 -7.92 1.84 23.74
C SER A 108 -7.29 0.69 24.52
#